data_AF-A0A7W1EXW2-F1
#
_entry.id   AF-A0A7W1EXW2-F1
#
_cell.length_a   1.000
_cell.length_b   1.000
_cell.length_c   1.000
_cell.angle_alpha   90.00
_cell.angle_beta   90.00
_cell.angle_gamma   90.00
#
_symmetry.space_group_name_H-M   'P 1'
#
loop_
_entity.id
_entity.type
_entity.pdbx_description
1 polymer ?
#
loop_
_entity_poly.entity_id
_entity_poly.type
_entity_poly.pdbx_seq_one_letter_code
_entity_poly.pdbx_strand_id
1 'polypeptide(L)'
;MIKDLNKVFEELLNRYVNSIESNYKKLYNRAKDKEFVKEELKKGTDFMVDWEAISIEKGKLIDLFSDMYKRGDDLNKILAHLKKVFGEVDEIKPFQRIENGKKITLYLSDEEKTLKKLTLNERKLLKVLIRDTAYREIQKRLPTMFDENTTTSKIKKNDLIQWTAMKDAKNDFVQLIYGLHLAGFINDGKGEITKITETLADAFGIELSKNWQSNHSASIHKSNADYIPPIFDRTKEEYLKYFKNKRKEKVKK
;
A
#
# COMPACT_ATOMS: atom_id res chain seq x y z
N MET A 1 -27.21 -10.12 28.69
CA MET A 1 -26.01 -9.36 29.11
C MET A 1 -25.22 -9.03 27.84
N ILE A 2 -25.24 -7.77 27.39
CA ILE A 2 -24.39 -7.33 26.27
C ILE A 2 -22.96 -7.38 26.82
N LYS A 3 -22.16 -8.35 26.38
CA LYS A 3 -20.74 -8.39 26.76
C LYS A 3 -20.08 -7.18 26.13
N ASP A 4 -19.30 -6.44 26.91
CA ASP A 4 -18.45 -5.36 26.41
C ASP A 4 -17.51 -5.94 25.34
N LEU A 5 -17.75 -5.53 24.08
CA LEU A 5 -17.05 -6.07 22.94
C LEU A 5 -15.55 -5.75 22.99
N ASN A 6 -15.17 -4.60 23.57
CA ASN A 6 -13.76 -4.24 23.78
C ASN A 6 -13.10 -5.27 24.71
N LYS A 7 -13.73 -5.56 25.84
CA LYS A 7 -13.22 -6.56 26.77
C LYS A 7 -13.10 -7.95 26.13
N VAL A 8 -14.11 -8.38 25.38
CA VAL A 8 -14.07 -9.68 24.68
C VAL A 8 -12.96 -9.72 23.64
N PHE A 9 -12.77 -8.64 22.88
CA PHE A 9 -11.72 -8.53 21.88
C PHE A 9 -10.33 -8.60 22.53
N GLU A 10 -10.10 -7.82 23.59
CA GLU A 10 -8.84 -7.83 24.35
C GLU A 10 -8.54 -9.20 24.95
N GLU A 11 -9.54 -9.87 25.52
CA GLU A 11 -9.38 -11.22 26.06
C GLU A 11 -8.97 -12.23 24.97
N LEU A 12 -9.61 -12.16 23.80
CA LEU A 12 -9.29 -13.03 22.66
C LEU A 12 -7.92 -12.71 22.07
N LEU A 13 -7.60 -11.43 21.93
CA LEU A 13 -6.30 -10.94 21.46
C LEU A 13 -5.19 -11.45 22.37
N ASN A 14 -5.29 -11.20 23.67
CA ASN A 14 -4.28 -11.63 24.65
C ASN A 14 -4.13 -13.14 24.68
N ARG A 15 -5.24 -13.90 24.67
CA ARG A 15 -5.18 -15.36 24.64
C ARG A 15 -4.46 -15.87 23.39
N TYR A 16 -4.73 -15.26 22.24
CA TYR A 16 -4.14 -15.68 20.97
C TYR A 16 -2.63 -15.32 20.92
N VAL A 17 -2.28 -14.09 21.28
CA VAL A 17 -0.88 -13.63 21.37
C VAL A 17 -0.07 -14.52 22.32
N ASN A 18 -0.55 -14.73 23.55
CA ASN A 18 0.16 -15.53 24.55
C ASN A 18 0.34 -16.99 24.11
N SER A 19 -0.66 -17.56 23.44
CA SER A 19 -0.59 -18.93 22.92
C SER A 19 0.49 -19.06 21.84
N ILE A 20 0.53 -18.11 20.89
CA ILE A 20 1.52 -18.13 19.80
C ILE A 20 2.91 -17.85 20.35
N GLU A 21 3.05 -16.83 21.18
CA GLU A 21 4.32 -16.43 21.80
C GLU A 21 4.93 -17.59 22.61
N SER A 22 4.11 -18.28 23.42
CA SER A 22 4.55 -19.46 24.18
C SER A 22 5.03 -20.59 23.26
N ASN A 23 4.31 -20.83 22.15
CA ASN A 23 4.69 -21.85 21.19
C ASN A 23 6.01 -21.50 20.49
N TYR A 24 6.16 -20.24 20.06
CA TYR A 24 7.34 -19.76 19.35
C TYR A 24 8.57 -19.80 20.24
N LYS A 25 8.45 -19.34 21.49
CA LYS A 25 9.52 -19.47 22.50
C LYS A 25 9.92 -20.93 22.74
N LYS A 26 8.95 -21.85 22.85
CA LYS A 26 9.24 -23.29 23.03
C LYS A 26 9.97 -23.89 21.83
N LEU A 27 9.51 -23.61 20.62
CA LEU A 27 10.13 -24.09 19.38
C LEU A 27 11.54 -23.53 19.24
N TYR A 28 11.70 -22.22 19.38
CA TYR A 28 12.98 -21.56 19.31
C TYR A 28 13.96 -22.12 20.34
N ASN A 29 13.57 -22.26 21.62
CA ASN A 29 14.47 -22.74 22.66
C ASN A 29 14.91 -24.19 22.46
N ARG A 30 14.02 -25.07 21.95
CA ARG A 30 14.33 -26.48 21.69
C ARG A 30 15.13 -26.72 20.40
N ALA A 31 15.15 -25.75 19.50
CA ALA A 31 15.81 -25.90 18.20
C ALA A 31 17.33 -25.97 18.35
N LYS A 32 17.95 -26.91 17.63
CA LYS A 32 19.41 -26.93 17.43
C LYS A 32 19.82 -25.87 16.42
N ASP A 33 19.06 -25.73 15.35
CA ASP A 33 19.20 -24.69 14.33
C ASP A 33 18.17 -23.58 14.58
N LYS A 34 18.64 -22.47 15.14
CA LYS A 34 17.79 -21.31 15.46
C LYS A 34 17.32 -20.59 14.21
N GLU A 35 18.14 -20.54 13.17
CA GLU A 35 17.85 -19.83 11.93
C GLU A 35 16.79 -20.56 11.10
N PHE A 36 16.87 -21.90 11.02
CA PHE A 36 15.81 -22.70 10.41
C PHE A 36 14.45 -22.48 11.09
N VAL A 37 14.42 -22.41 12.43
CA VAL A 37 13.17 -22.16 13.15
C VAL A 37 12.68 -20.73 12.97
N LYS A 38 13.57 -19.72 12.86
CA LYS A 38 13.14 -18.37 12.48
C LYS A 38 12.47 -18.37 11.10
N GLU A 39 13.04 -19.06 10.11
CA GLU A 39 12.43 -19.17 8.77
C GLU A 39 11.08 -19.90 8.76
N GLU A 40 10.97 -21.02 9.47
CA GLU A 40 9.70 -21.76 9.59
C GLU A 40 8.63 -20.97 10.35
N LEU A 41 9.01 -20.26 11.40
CA LEU A 41 8.11 -19.37 12.11
C LEU A 41 7.64 -18.23 11.20
N LYS A 42 8.55 -17.65 10.38
CA LYS A 42 8.21 -16.62 9.39
C LYS A 42 7.22 -17.14 8.34
N LYS A 43 7.46 -18.33 7.79
CA LYS A 43 6.53 -18.98 6.84
C LYS A 43 5.19 -19.31 7.48
N GLY A 44 5.20 -19.81 8.71
CA GLY A 44 4.00 -20.11 9.49
C GLY A 44 3.19 -18.85 9.82
N THR A 45 3.87 -17.72 10.06
CA THR A 45 3.21 -16.42 10.22
C THR A 45 2.67 -15.89 8.89
N ASP A 46 3.41 -16.01 7.79
CA ASP A 46 2.94 -15.61 6.46
C ASP A 46 1.67 -16.40 6.06
N PHE A 47 1.64 -17.70 6.40
CA PHE A 47 0.46 -18.57 6.23
C PHE A 47 -0.71 -18.21 7.16
N MET A 48 -0.46 -17.80 8.41
CA MET A 48 -1.53 -17.35 9.32
C MET A 48 -2.24 -16.10 8.83
N VAL A 49 -1.56 -15.36 7.96
CA VAL A 49 -1.94 -14.03 7.56
C VAL A 49 -2.51 -14.03 6.14
N ASP A 50 -2.15 -15.00 5.26
CA ASP A 50 -2.64 -15.05 3.86
C ASP A 50 -2.46 -13.66 3.17
N TRP A 51 -1.47 -12.88 3.64
CA TRP A 51 -1.26 -11.46 3.27
C TRP A 51 -0.73 -11.35 1.85
N GLU A 52 -0.16 -12.43 1.32
CA GLU A 52 0.16 -12.51 -0.09
C GLU A 52 -1.09 -12.31 -0.98
N ALA A 53 -2.31 -12.44 -0.44
CA ALA A 53 -3.56 -12.13 -1.13
C ALA A 53 -4.41 -11.06 -0.42
N ILE A 54 -3.78 -10.13 0.32
CA ILE A 54 -4.47 -8.86 0.62
C ILE A 54 -4.62 -8.11 -0.69
N SER A 55 -5.81 -8.24 -1.26
CA SER A 55 -6.27 -7.25 -2.23
C SER A 55 -6.18 -5.87 -1.60
N ILE A 56 -5.88 -4.86 -2.42
CA ILE A 56 -5.73 -3.46 -2.02
C ILE A 56 -6.88 -3.02 -1.11
N GLU A 57 -8.09 -3.49 -1.40
CA GLU A 57 -9.30 -3.18 -0.64
C GLU A 57 -9.32 -3.79 0.77
N LYS A 58 -8.78 -5.01 0.96
CA LYS A 58 -8.60 -5.57 2.30
C LYS A 58 -7.56 -4.78 3.11
N GLY A 59 -6.50 -4.31 2.46
CA GLY A 59 -5.46 -3.50 3.12
C GLY A 59 -6.04 -2.21 3.68
N LYS A 60 -6.82 -1.48 2.86
CA LYS A 60 -7.55 -0.28 3.30
C LYS A 60 -8.46 -0.53 4.50
N LEU A 61 -9.13 -1.67 4.55
CA LEU A 61 -9.98 -2.05 5.69
C LEU A 61 -9.14 -2.23 6.97
N ILE A 62 -8.03 -2.94 6.88
CA ILE A 62 -7.13 -3.21 8.02
C ILE A 62 -6.47 -1.94 8.51
N ASP A 63 -6.05 -1.06 7.61
CA ASP A 63 -5.43 0.22 7.96
C ASP A 63 -6.45 1.13 8.66
N LEU A 64 -7.67 1.25 8.12
CA LEU A 64 -8.74 2.03 8.74
C LEU A 64 -9.10 1.49 10.13
N PHE A 65 -9.21 0.17 10.28
CA PHE A 65 -9.39 -0.45 11.58
C PHE A 65 -8.25 -0.09 12.55
N SER A 66 -7.01 -0.26 12.10
CA SER A 66 -5.81 -0.05 12.91
C SER A 66 -5.73 1.38 13.42
N ASP A 67 -6.05 2.36 12.58
CA ASP A 67 -6.04 3.77 12.94
C ASP A 67 -7.11 4.09 13.99
N MET A 68 -8.34 3.61 13.79
CA MET A 68 -9.42 3.83 14.76
C MET A 68 -9.13 3.15 16.09
N TYR A 69 -8.66 1.90 16.06
CA TYR A 69 -8.34 1.14 17.26
C TYR A 69 -7.20 1.77 18.06
N LYS A 70 -6.13 2.26 17.40
CA LYS A 70 -5.03 2.98 18.07
C LYS A 70 -5.45 4.30 18.71
N ARG A 71 -6.48 4.96 18.18
CA ARG A 71 -7.06 6.17 18.80
C ARG A 71 -7.91 5.85 20.04
N GLY A 72 -8.17 4.58 20.33
CA GLY A 72 -9.05 4.15 21.42
C GLY A 72 -10.54 4.25 21.09
N ASP A 73 -10.90 4.21 19.79
CA ASP A 73 -12.30 4.18 19.39
C ASP A 73 -12.96 2.87 19.87
N ASP A 74 -14.23 2.96 20.31
CA ASP A 74 -15.01 1.78 20.73
C ASP A 74 -15.21 0.79 19.58
N LEU A 75 -14.99 -0.51 19.81
CA LEU A 75 -15.07 -1.52 18.75
C LEU A 75 -16.43 -1.59 18.07
N ASN A 76 -17.54 -1.34 18.76
CA ASN A 76 -18.85 -1.33 18.09
C ASN A 76 -18.92 -0.16 17.10
N LYS A 77 -18.36 1.00 17.45
CA LYS A 77 -18.24 2.14 16.53
C LYS A 77 -17.32 1.83 15.35
N ILE A 78 -16.20 1.17 15.59
CA ILE A 78 -15.26 0.77 14.53
C ILE A 78 -15.96 -0.19 13.56
N LEU A 79 -16.58 -1.26 14.06
CA LEU A 79 -17.26 -2.24 13.22
C LEU A 79 -18.43 -1.63 12.44
N ALA A 80 -19.21 -0.75 13.06
CA ALA A 80 -20.27 0.00 12.37
C ALA A 80 -19.70 0.88 11.26
N HIS A 81 -18.57 1.54 11.49
CA HIS A 81 -17.90 2.35 10.48
C HIS A 81 -17.38 1.50 9.32
N LEU A 82 -16.72 0.37 9.61
CA LEU A 82 -16.24 -0.56 8.58
C LEU A 82 -17.39 -1.13 7.74
N LYS A 83 -18.51 -1.49 8.38
CA LYS A 83 -19.72 -1.94 7.68
C LYS A 83 -20.26 -0.85 6.76
N LYS A 84 -20.32 0.39 7.21
CA LYS A 84 -20.79 1.52 6.38
C LYS A 84 -19.88 1.77 5.18
N VAL A 85 -18.56 1.76 5.38
CA VAL A 85 -17.57 2.10 4.34
C VAL A 85 -17.41 0.99 3.30
N PHE A 86 -17.45 -0.28 3.72
CA PHE A 86 -17.12 -1.41 2.85
C PHE A 86 -18.27 -2.41 2.62
N GLY A 87 -19.28 -2.43 3.49
CA GLY A 87 -20.40 -3.38 3.45
C GLY A 87 -21.67 -2.81 2.82
N GLU A 88 -21.93 -1.52 3.02
CA GLU A 88 -23.12 -0.81 2.53
C GLU A 88 -22.84 -0.07 1.20
N VAL A 89 -21.88 -0.56 0.42
CA VAL A 89 -21.54 -0.02 -0.90
C VAL A 89 -22.47 -0.62 -1.96
N ASP A 90 -23.01 0.23 -2.83
CA ASP A 90 -23.81 -0.20 -3.98
C ASP A 90 -23.00 -1.07 -4.95
N GLU A 91 -23.65 -2.07 -5.54
CA GLU A 91 -22.99 -2.96 -6.51
C GLU A 91 -22.60 -2.26 -7.81
N ILE A 92 -23.23 -1.10 -8.07
CA ILE A 92 -23.01 -0.24 -9.22
C ILE A 92 -22.30 1.02 -8.74
N LYS A 93 -21.13 1.30 -9.31
CA LYS A 93 -20.42 2.55 -9.04
C LYS A 93 -21.14 3.71 -9.73
N PRO A 94 -21.22 4.89 -9.08
CA PRO A 94 -21.91 6.06 -9.64
C PRO A 94 -21.23 6.63 -10.89
N PHE A 95 -19.96 6.29 -11.10
CA PHE A 95 -19.20 6.70 -12.29
C PHE A 95 -19.44 5.74 -13.46
N GLN A 96 -19.84 6.29 -14.61
CA GLN A 96 -19.97 5.55 -15.86
C GLN A 96 -18.75 5.82 -16.73
N ARG A 97 -18.12 4.77 -17.24
CA ARG A 97 -17.03 4.90 -18.23
C ARG A 97 -17.67 5.11 -19.60
N ILE A 98 -17.23 6.12 -20.34
CA ILE A 98 -17.66 6.31 -21.73
C ILE A 98 -16.56 5.73 -22.63
N GLU A 99 -16.85 4.62 -23.30
CA GLU A 99 -15.98 4.07 -24.35
C GLU A 99 -16.76 4.06 -25.66
N ASN A 100 -16.16 4.62 -26.72
CA ASN A 100 -16.74 4.67 -28.06
C ASN A 100 -18.17 5.26 -28.09
N GLY A 101 -18.45 6.26 -27.26
CA GLY A 101 -19.76 6.93 -27.18
C GLY A 101 -20.85 6.14 -26.44
N LYS A 102 -20.55 4.96 -25.90
CA LYS A 102 -21.48 4.16 -25.07
C LYS A 102 -21.14 4.30 -23.59
N LYS A 103 -22.17 4.53 -22.77
CA LYS A 103 -22.07 4.53 -21.31
C LYS A 103 -21.96 3.09 -20.81
N ILE A 104 -20.86 2.77 -20.14
CA ILE A 104 -20.62 1.48 -19.51
C ILE A 104 -20.80 1.65 -17.99
N THR A 105 -21.70 0.85 -17.43
CA THR A 105 -21.91 0.74 -15.99
C THR A 105 -20.71 0.03 -15.35
N LEU A 106 -20.10 0.66 -14.35
CA LEU A 106 -19.01 0.04 -13.58
C LEU A 106 -19.60 -0.72 -12.40
N TYR A 107 -19.30 -2.01 -12.31
CA TYR A 107 -19.68 -2.85 -11.18
C TYR A 107 -18.53 -2.97 -10.18
N LEU A 108 -18.85 -3.37 -8.95
CA LEU A 108 -17.83 -3.80 -7.98
C LEU A 108 -16.99 -4.94 -8.56
N SER A 109 -15.68 -4.86 -8.35
CA SER A 109 -14.78 -5.98 -8.61
C SER A 109 -15.12 -7.18 -7.71
N ASP A 110 -14.67 -8.38 -8.07
CA ASP A 110 -14.92 -9.57 -7.24
C ASP A 110 -14.24 -9.47 -5.86
N GLU A 111 -13.16 -8.70 -5.77
CA GLU A 111 -12.50 -8.36 -4.50
C GLU A 111 -13.39 -7.44 -3.64
N GLU A 112 -13.97 -6.40 -4.23
CA GLU A 112 -14.89 -5.49 -3.53
C GLU A 112 -16.14 -6.23 -3.06
N LYS A 113 -16.68 -7.16 -3.87
CA LYS A 113 -17.79 -8.04 -3.47
C LYS A 113 -17.41 -8.95 -2.31
N THR A 114 -16.18 -9.47 -2.28
CA THR A 114 -15.67 -10.33 -1.21
C THR A 114 -15.50 -9.53 0.08
N LEU A 115 -14.99 -8.29 -0.02
CA LEU A 115 -14.86 -7.38 1.10
C LEU A 115 -16.22 -6.96 1.67
N LYS A 116 -17.19 -6.67 0.80
CA LYS A 116 -18.58 -6.44 1.17
C LYS A 116 -19.15 -7.62 1.96
N LYS A 117 -18.98 -8.85 1.47
CA LYS A 117 -19.41 -10.07 2.19
C LYS A 117 -18.70 -10.26 3.52
N LEU A 118 -17.42 -9.93 3.62
CA LEU A 118 -16.64 -10.02 4.84
C LEU A 118 -17.14 -9.03 5.90
N THR A 119 -17.32 -7.76 5.51
CA THR A 119 -17.71 -6.67 6.42
C THR A 119 -19.14 -6.78 6.91
N LEU A 120 -20.04 -7.38 6.13
CA LEU A 120 -21.39 -7.72 6.56
C LEU A 120 -21.42 -8.90 7.55
N ASN A 121 -20.35 -9.68 7.66
CA ASN A 121 -20.23 -10.79 8.61
C ASN A 121 -19.34 -10.42 9.79
N GLU A 122 -19.95 -9.84 10.83
CA GLU A 122 -19.25 -9.34 12.01
C GLU A 122 -18.31 -10.37 12.66
N ARG A 123 -18.75 -11.63 12.79
CA ARG A 123 -17.94 -12.70 13.39
C ARG A 123 -16.69 -13.01 12.58
N LYS A 124 -16.81 -13.07 11.24
CA LYS A 124 -15.66 -13.29 10.35
C LYS A 124 -14.74 -12.07 10.35
N LEU A 125 -15.30 -10.87 10.31
CA LEU A 125 -14.55 -9.62 10.37
C LEU A 125 -13.73 -9.54 11.67
N LEU A 126 -14.36 -9.71 12.84
CA LEU A 126 -13.68 -9.75 14.14
C LEU A 126 -12.54 -10.75 14.16
N LYS A 127 -12.74 -11.96 13.63
CA LYS A 127 -11.69 -12.98 13.58
C LYS A 127 -10.49 -12.53 12.74
N VAL A 128 -10.72 -11.82 11.63
CA VAL A 128 -9.65 -11.25 10.79
C VAL A 128 -8.92 -10.14 11.55
N LEU A 129 -9.65 -9.22 12.16
CA LEU A 129 -9.08 -8.09 12.90
C LEU A 129 -8.26 -8.54 14.12
N ILE A 130 -8.74 -9.53 14.88
CA ILE A 130 -8.01 -10.11 16.01
C ILE A 130 -6.70 -10.76 15.53
N ARG A 131 -6.74 -11.51 14.42
CA ARG A 131 -5.54 -12.15 13.88
C ARG A 131 -4.50 -11.12 13.44
N ASP A 132 -4.93 -10.07 12.75
CA ASP A 132 -4.05 -8.99 12.32
C ASP A 132 -3.40 -8.27 13.51
N THR A 133 -4.23 -7.87 14.47
CA THR A 133 -3.77 -7.16 15.67
C THR A 133 -2.82 -8.02 16.49
N ALA A 134 -3.14 -9.31 16.66
CA ALA A 134 -2.28 -10.24 17.37
C ALA A 134 -0.94 -10.43 16.68
N TYR A 135 -0.93 -10.51 15.35
CA TYR A 135 0.31 -10.65 14.59
C TYR A 135 1.22 -9.45 14.81
N ARG A 136 0.68 -8.23 14.68
CA ARG A 136 1.43 -6.99 14.95
C ARG A 136 1.98 -6.94 16.38
N GLU A 137 1.21 -7.41 17.36
CA GLU A 137 1.67 -7.50 18.75
C GLU A 137 2.76 -8.57 18.95
N ILE A 138 2.65 -9.72 18.29
CA ILE A 138 3.67 -10.78 18.34
C ILE A 138 4.99 -10.30 17.74
N GLN A 139 4.93 -9.59 16.59
CA GLN A 139 6.12 -9.00 15.96
C GLN A 139 6.84 -8.03 16.90
N LYS A 140 6.09 -7.14 17.57
CA LYS A 140 6.65 -6.20 18.55
C LYS A 140 7.28 -6.90 19.77
N ARG A 141 6.67 -8.00 20.24
CA ARG A 141 7.13 -8.72 21.44
C ARG A 141 8.30 -9.66 21.19
N LEU A 142 8.51 -10.10 19.95
CA LEU A 142 9.57 -11.04 19.57
C LEU A 142 10.48 -10.47 18.46
N PRO A 143 11.04 -9.27 18.61
CA PRO A 143 11.76 -8.59 17.52
C PRO A 143 12.94 -9.43 16.98
N THR A 144 13.67 -10.13 17.85
CA THR A 144 14.82 -10.99 17.49
C THR A 144 14.44 -12.27 16.72
N MET A 145 13.15 -12.62 16.68
CA MET A 145 12.65 -13.73 15.86
C MET A 145 12.16 -13.27 14.49
N PHE A 146 11.97 -11.96 14.34
CA PHE A 146 11.47 -11.32 13.12
C PHE A 146 12.47 -10.32 12.53
N ASP A 147 13.76 -10.39 12.94
CA ASP A 147 14.86 -9.47 12.62
C ASP A 147 14.56 -8.59 11.40
N GLU A 148 14.35 -7.30 11.65
CA GLU A 148 14.14 -6.24 10.65
C GLU A 148 15.43 -5.97 9.86
N ASN A 149 16.05 -6.99 9.28
CA ASN A 149 16.79 -6.79 8.04
C ASN A 149 15.74 -6.64 6.95
N THR A 150 15.21 -5.42 6.86
CA THR A 150 14.60 -4.80 5.67
C THR A 150 14.31 -5.83 4.58
N THR A 151 13.30 -6.66 4.83
CA THR A 151 12.43 -6.97 3.72
C THR A 151 11.66 -5.66 3.62
N THR A 152 12.21 -4.72 2.82
CA THR A 152 11.37 -3.85 1.99
C THR A 152 10.20 -4.74 1.68
N SER A 153 9.04 -4.40 2.25
CA SER A 153 7.80 -4.92 1.75
C SER A 153 7.98 -4.82 0.25
N LYS A 154 8.14 -5.97 -0.40
CA LYS A 154 7.81 -6.08 -1.80
C LYS A 154 6.33 -5.75 -1.73
N ILE A 155 6.02 -4.46 -1.76
CA ILE A 155 4.75 -3.93 -2.18
C ILE A 155 4.55 -4.73 -3.45
N LYS A 156 3.71 -5.75 -3.37
CA LYS A 156 3.33 -6.51 -4.56
C LYS A 156 2.94 -5.44 -5.54
N LYS A 157 3.72 -5.32 -6.62
CA LYS A 157 3.65 -4.25 -7.61
C LYS A 157 2.18 -3.93 -7.81
N ASN A 158 1.77 -2.77 -7.30
CA ASN A 158 0.43 -2.27 -7.54
C ASN A 158 0.38 -2.00 -9.04
N ASP A 159 -0.31 -2.83 -9.80
CA ASP A 159 -0.64 -2.56 -11.22
C ASP A 159 -1.56 -1.33 -11.37
N LEU A 160 -1.77 -0.52 -10.33
CA LEU A 160 -2.56 0.71 -10.34
C LEU A 160 -1.78 1.94 -10.82
N ILE A 161 -0.48 2.04 -10.53
CA ILE A 161 0.35 3.17 -10.94
C ILE A 161 1.60 2.61 -11.60
N GLN A 162 1.60 2.64 -12.93
CA GLN A 162 2.73 2.21 -13.74
C GLN A 162 3.28 3.39 -14.50
N TRP A 163 4.60 3.55 -14.48
CA TRP A 163 5.26 4.36 -15.49
C TRP A 163 5.20 3.64 -16.84
N THR A 164 4.34 4.14 -17.73
CA THR A 164 4.04 3.52 -19.02
C THR A 164 4.91 4.03 -20.17
N ALA A 165 5.79 4.99 -19.93
CA ALA A 165 6.71 5.44 -20.95
C ALA A 165 7.70 4.31 -21.29
N MET A 166 8.14 4.27 -22.56
CA MET A 166 8.98 3.19 -23.11
C MET A 166 10.25 2.95 -22.27
N LYS A 167 10.87 1.77 -22.44
CA LYS A 167 12.03 1.30 -21.64
C LYS A 167 13.20 2.29 -21.56
N ASP A 168 13.35 3.16 -22.56
CA ASP A 168 14.39 4.20 -22.63
C ASP A 168 14.02 5.50 -21.88
N ALA A 169 12.76 5.67 -21.48
CA ALA A 169 12.25 6.82 -20.72
C ALA A 169 12.41 6.66 -19.19
N LYS A 170 13.26 5.74 -18.73
CA LYS A 170 13.64 5.66 -17.30
C LYS A 170 14.46 6.88 -16.88
N ASN A 171 15.25 7.44 -17.79
CA ASN A 171 16.01 8.65 -17.52
C ASN A 171 15.07 9.87 -17.40
N ASP A 172 14.01 9.93 -18.22
CA ASP A 172 12.96 10.96 -18.13
C ASP A 172 12.31 10.97 -16.75
N PHE A 173 12.04 9.78 -16.18
CA PHE A 173 11.52 9.65 -14.82
C PHE A 173 12.49 10.27 -13.80
N VAL A 174 13.77 9.88 -13.83
CA VAL A 174 14.78 10.41 -12.91
C VAL A 174 14.92 11.93 -13.05
N GLN A 175 15.01 12.44 -14.29
CA GLN A 175 15.09 13.87 -14.57
C GLN A 175 13.88 14.63 -14.03
N LEU A 176 12.67 14.09 -14.20
CA LEU A 176 11.45 14.70 -13.68
C LEU A 176 11.46 14.76 -12.15
N ILE A 177 11.82 13.68 -11.47
CA ILE A 177 11.92 13.65 -9.99
C ILE A 177 12.95 14.67 -9.51
N TYR A 178 14.11 14.75 -10.18
CA TYR A 178 15.15 15.70 -9.81
C TYR A 178 14.68 17.15 -9.96
N GLY A 179 13.97 17.46 -11.05
CA GLY A 179 13.36 18.78 -11.26
C GLY A 179 12.30 19.13 -10.21
N LEU A 180 11.42 18.18 -9.88
CA LEU A 180 10.36 18.37 -8.86
C LEU A 180 10.95 18.59 -7.46
N HIS A 181 11.99 17.83 -7.11
CA HIS A 181 12.69 17.97 -5.84
C HIS A 181 13.36 19.34 -5.72
N LEU A 182 14.18 19.74 -6.70
CA LEU A 182 14.87 21.03 -6.67
C LEU A 182 13.91 22.22 -6.73
N ALA A 183 12.75 22.07 -7.37
CA ALA A 183 11.69 23.08 -7.36
C ALA A 183 10.92 23.17 -6.03
N GLY A 184 11.20 22.30 -5.05
CA GLY A 184 10.56 22.29 -3.75
C GLY A 184 9.22 21.55 -3.69
N PHE A 185 8.79 20.88 -4.77
CA PHE A 185 7.51 20.15 -4.79
C PHE A 185 7.56 18.80 -4.09
N ILE A 186 8.77 18.30 -3.79
CA ILE A 186 8.98 17.07 -3.02
C ILE A 186 9.80 17.43 -1.77
N ASN A 187 9.22 17.21 -0.59
CA ASN A 187 9.86 17.46 0.71
C ASN A 187 10.52 18.85 0.83
N ASP A 188 9.92 19.89 0.22
CA ASP A 188 10.49 21.25 0.17
C ASP A 188 11.94 21.30 -0.35
N GLY A 189 12.32 20.37 -1.23
CA GLY A 189 13.69 20.24 -1.76
C GLY A 189 14.71 19.72 -0.76
N LYS A 190 14.25 19.17 0.37
CA LYS A 190 15.08 18.57 1.42
C LYS A 190 15.12 17.05 1.30
N GLY A 191 16.07 16.44 2.01
CA GLY A 191 16.28 14.99 2.00
C GLY A 191 17.14 14.49 0.85
N GLU A 192 17.48 13.21 0.91
CA GLU A 192 18.38 12.57 -0.05
C GLU A 192 17.63 12.20 -1.34
N ILE A 193 17.90 12.95 -2.41
CA ILE A 193 17.19 12.85 -3.69
C ILE A 193 17.28 11.46 -4.35
N THR A 194 18.36 10.72 -4.10
CA THR A 194 18.58 9.36 -4.56
C THR A 194 17.60 8.38 -3.92
N LYS A 195 17.47 8.40 -2.59
CA LYS A 195 16.49 7.60 -1.84
C LYS A 195 15.06 7.95 -2.21
N ILE A 196 14.77 9.23 -2.41
CA ILE A 196 13.47 9.70 -2.88
C ILE A 196 13.17 9.12 -4.27
N THR A 197 14.14 9.16 -5.19
CA THR A 197 14.00 8.63 -6.55
C THR A 197 13.79 7.12 -6.54
N GLU A 198 14.50 6.37 -5.70
CA GLU A 198 14.32 4.92 -5.55
C GLU A 198 12.93 4.58 -4.99
N THR A 199 12.52 5.28 -3.94
CA THR A 199 11.19 5.10 -3.33
C THR A 199 10.07 5.37 -4.34
N LEU A 200 10.20 6.42 -5.14
CA LEU A 200 9.22 6.75 -6.17
C LEU A 200 9.31 5.77 -7.35
N ALA A 201 10.50 5.31 -7.74
CA ALA A 201 10.62 4.30 -8.79
C ALA A 201 9.91 3.00 -8.40
N ASP A 202 10.07 2.55 -7.16
CA ASP A 202 9.37 1.39 -6.62
C ASP A 202 7.85 1.59 -6.64
N ALA A 203 7.37 2.78 -6.23
CA ALA A 203 5.95 3.11 -6.24
C ALA A 203 5.35 3.12 -7.66
N PHE A 204 6.13 3.49 -8.68
CA PHE A 204 5.73 3.52 -10.09
C PHE A 204 6.05 2.21 -10.84
N GLY A 205 6.54 1.18 -10.14
CA GLY A 205 6.92 -0.10 -10.74
C GLY A 205 8.12 -0.04 -11.69
N ILE A 206 8.96 0.99 -11.57
CA ILE A 206 10.16 1.19 -12.39
C ILE A 206 11.35 0.46 -11.75
N GLU A 207 11.88 -0.52 -12.47
CA GLU A 207 13.15 -1.13 -12.09
C GLU A 207 14.32 -0.26 -12.57
N LEU A 208 14.95 0.48 -11.64
CA LEU A 208 16.15 1.25 -11.93
C LEU A 208 17.35 0.31 -12.15
N SER A 209 18.25 0.66 -13.07
CA SER A 209 19.47 -0.12 -13.26
C SER A 209 20.43 0.08 -12.09
N LYS A 210 21.27 -0.92 -11.78
CA LYS A 210 22.24 -0.85 -10.68
C LYS A 210 23.13 0.41 -10.68
N ASN A 211 23.37 0.98 -11.87
CA ASN A 211 24.23 2.15 -12.07
C ASN A 211 23.43 3.39 -12.54
N TRP A 212 22.14 3.47 -12.21
CA TRP A 212 21.26 4.55 -12.69
C TRP A 212 21.78 5.94 -12.30
N GLN A 213 22.32 6.10 -11.09
CA GLN A 213 22.87 7.36 -10.58
C GLN A 213 24.07 7.83 -11.43
N SER A 214 25.03 6.92 -11.66
CA SER A 214 26.21 7.20 -12.49
C SER A 214 25.82 7.53 -13.93
N ASN A 215 24.82 6.82 -14.48
CA ASN A 215 24.32 7.08 -15.83
C ASN A 215 23.63 8.44 -15.93
N HIS A 216 22.82 8.80 -14.93
CA HIS A 216 22.14 10.08 -14.86
C HIS A 216 23.15 11.24 -14.75
N SER A 217 24.13 11.13 -13.84
CA SER A 217 25.21 12.10 -13.71
C SER A 217 26.01 12.25 -15.02
N ALA A 218 26.41 11.13 -15.63
CA ALA A 218 27.11 11.15 -16.91
C ALA A 218 26.27 11.78 -18.02
N SER A 219 24.94 11.57 -18.03
CA SER A 219 24.03 12.22 -18.97
C SER A 219 24.03 13.73 -18.81
N ILE A 220 24.03 14.24 -17.58
CA ILE A 220 24.09 15.68 -17.31
C ILE A 220 25.42 16.26 -17.82
N HIS A 221 26.55 15.64 -17.48
CA HIS A 221 27.87 16.12 -17.87
C HIS A 221 28.16 16.03 -19.38
N LYS A 222 27.47 15.14 -20.09
CA LYS A 222 27.57 15.02 -21.56
C LYS A 222 26.61 15.96 -22.30
N SER A 223 25.66 16.56 -21.62
CA SER A 223 24.66 17.45 -22.22
C SER A 223 25.18 18.89 -22.25
N ASN A 224 24.67 19.68 -23.21
CA ASN A 224 24.97 21.11 -23.27
C ASN A 224 24.33 21.84 -22.07
N ALA A 225 24.88 22.99 -21.67
CA ALA A 225 24.41 23.77 -20.53
C ALA A 225 22.92 24.17 -20.63
N ASP A 226 22.42 24.39 -21.85
CA ASP A 226 21.03 24.78 -22.12
C ASP A 226 20.11 23.59 -22.43
N TYR A 227 20.57 22.36 -22.22
CA TYR A 227 19.77 21.17 -22.50
C TYR A 227 18.61 21.06 -21.50
N ILE A 228 17.39 21.07 -22.03
CA ILE A 228 16.16 20.80 -21.29
C ILE A 228 15.70 19.38 -21.64
N PRO A 229 15.53 18.49 -20.66
CA PRO A 229 14.98 17.17 -20.91
C PRO A 229 13.58 17.22 -21.57
N PRO A 230 13.32 16.46 -22.65
CA PRO A 230 12.06 16.49 -23.41
C PRO A 230 10.80 16.24 -22.57
N ILE A 231 10.93 15.52 -21.45
CA ILE A 231 9.82 15.21 -20.55
C ILE A 231 9.15 16.48 -19.98
N PHE A 232 9.91 17.55 -19.75
CA PHE A 232 9.37 18.79 -19.18
C PHE A 232 8.46 19.53 -20.17
N ASP A 233 8.93 19.70 -21.40
CA ASP A 233 8.14 20.34 -22.47
C ASP A 233 6.90 19.51 -22.80
N ARG A 234 7.05 18.19 -22.93
CA ARG A 234 5.93 17.29 -23.18
C ARG A 234 4.88 17.36 -22.07
N THR A 235 5.31 17.36 -20.81
CA THR A 235 4.39 17.44 -19.65
C THR A 235 3.64 18.78 -19.63
N LYS A 236 4.34 19.89 -19.89
CA LYS A 236 3.75 21.23 -20.00
C LYS A 236 2.71 21.29 -21.13
N GLU A 237 3.04 20.79 -22.31
CA GLU A 237 2.14 20.79 -23.46
C GLU A 237 0.86 20.00 -23.19
N GLU A 238 0.98 18.78 -22.67
CA GLU A 238 -0.17 17.92 -22.35
C GLU A 238 -1.05 18.51 -21.24
N TYR A 239 -0.44 19.13 -20.23
CA TYR A 239 -1.20 19.85 -19.21
C TYR A 239 -2.00 21.03 -19.80
N LEU A 240 -1.39 21.82 -20.69
CA LEU A 240 -2.08 22.92 -21.36
C LEU A 240 -3.24 22.43 -22.25
N LYS A 241 -3.08 21.29 -22.92
CA LYS A 241 -4.17 20.64 -23.68
C LYS A 241 -5.31 20.22 -22.75
N TYR A 242 -5.00 19.53 -21.65
CA TYR A 242 -5.97 19.13 -20.64
C TYR A 242 -6.75 20.35 -20.08
N PHE A 243 -6.03 21.41 -19.71
CA PHE A 243 -6.62 22.65 -19.19
C PHE A 243 -7.56 23.31 -20.19
N LYS A 244 -7.15 23.43 -21.46
CA LYS A 244 -8.00 23.97 -22.54
C LYS A 244 -9.26 23.14 -22.74
N ASN A 245 -9.16 21.80 -22.71
CA ASN A 245 -10.29 20.90 -22.86
C ASN A 245 -11.30 21.08 -21.70
N LYS A 246 -10.81 21.15 -20.46
CA LYS A 246 -11.66 21.39 -19.28
C LYS A 246 -12.38 22.74 -19.31
N ARG A 247 -11.75 23.79 -19.85
CA ARG A 247 -12.42 25.09 -20.04
C ARG A 247 -13.49 25.04 -21.12
N LYS A 248 -13.24 24.35 -22.25
CA LYS A 248 -14.23 24.18 -23.32
C LYS A 248 -15.47 23.39 -22.87
N GLU A 249 -15.29 22.39 -22.00
CA GLU A 249 -16.41 21.64 -21.38
C GLU A 249 -17.31 22.53 -20.50
N LYS A 250 -16.74 23.55 -19.84
CA LYS A 250 -17.50 24.53 -19.04
C LYS A 250 -18.28 25.55 -19.89
N VAL A 251 -17.80 25.88 -21.08
CA VAL A 251 -18.46 26.85 -21.99
C VAL A 251 -19.60 26.20 -22.79
N LYS A 252 -19.62 24.86 -22.88
CA LYS A 252 -20.70 24.09 -23.54
C LYS A 252 -21.83 23.65 -22.61
N LYS A 253 -21.74 23.95 -21.31
CA LYS A 253 -22.81 23.78 -20.32
C LYS A 253 -23.43 25.13 -20.02
#